data_AF-A0A257SL77-F1
#
_entry.id   AF-A0A257SL77-F1
#
_cell.length_a   1.000
_cell.length_b   1.000
_cell.length_c   1.000
_cell.angle_alpha   90.00
_cell.angle_beta   90.00
_cell.angle_gamma   90.00
#
_symmetry.space_group_name_H-M   'P 1'
#
loop_
_entity.id
_entity.type
_entity.pdbx_description
1 polymer ?
#
loop_
_entity_poly.entity_id
_entity_poly.type
_entity_poly.pdbx_seq_one_letter_code
_entity_poly.pdbx_strand_id
1 'polypeptide(L)'
;MTGIEHDFMPGNLVRARGREWVVQSDSRRDWLRLRPLGGADDDSIALIPELELQAVEPATFPWPEPEQAGNHAAALLLRDALRLKLRAGGGPFRAFGNIAVEPRAYQLVPLLMALRLSTVRLLIADDVGVGKTIEAGLIARELMDRGEIRHLAVLCPPHLVEQWQNEL
;
A
#
# COMPACT_ATOMS: atom_id res chain seq x y z
N MET A 1 10.88 11.35 -35.55
CA MET A 1 9.86 10.68 -34.71
C MET A 1 10.50 10.39 -33.38
N THR A 2 10.28 11.26 -32.41
CA THR A 2 10.89 11.22 -31.07
C THR A 2 10.19 10.16 -30.24
N GLY A 3 10.85 9.02 -30.04
CA GLY A 3 10.42 8.02 -29.06
C GLY A 3 10.50 8.63 -27.68
N ILE A 4 9.35 8.80 -27.03
CA ILE A 4 9.31 9.16 -25.62
C ILE A 4 9.82 7.92 -24.88
N GLU A 5 11.04 7.98 -24.34
CA GLU A 5 11.46 7.07 -23.27
C GLU A 5 10.44 7.26 -22.14
N HIS A 6 9.43 6.39 -22.09
CA HIS A 6 8.44 6.42 -21.03
C HIS A 6 9.09 5.86 -19.78
N ASP A 7 9.53 6.75 -18.89
CA ASP A 7 9.97 6.34 -17.56
C ASP A 7 8.73 5.87 -16.79
N PHE A 8 8.66 4.57 -16.52
CA PHE A 8 7.57 3.94 -15.78
C PHE A 8 7.70 4.28 -14.30
N MET A 9 7.18 5.45 -13.92
CA MET A 9 7.19 5.91 -12.53
C MET A 9 6.16 5.16 -11.68
N PRO A 10 6.44 4.95 -10.38
CA PRO A 10 5.47 4.38 -9.45
C PRO A 10 4.13 5.14 -9.48
N GLY A 11 3.02 4.40 -9.55
CA GLY A 11 1.67 4.93 -9.67
C GLY A 11 1.19 5.13 -11.11
N ASN A 12 2.08 5.10 -12.11
CA ASN A 12 1.66 5.13 -13.51
C ASN A 12 0.85 3.88 -13.86
N LEU A 13 -0.09 4.05 -14.79
CA LEU A 13 -0.81 2.95 -15.40
C LEU A 13 -0.08 2.50 -16.66
N VAL A 14 0.07 1.18 -16.82
CA VAL A 14 0.69 0.56 -17.99
C VAL A 14 -0.15 -0.60 -18.50
N ARG A 15 -0.12 -0.84 -19.81
CA ARG A 15 -0.71 -2.01 -20.44
C ARG A 15 0.39 -2.97 -20.86
N ALA A 16 0.29 -4.21 -20.40
CA ALA A 16 1.18 -5.29 -20.77
C ALA A 16 0.40 -6.62 -20.74
N ARG A 17 0.71 -7.53 -21.68
CA ARG A 17 0.07 -8.85 -21.79
C ARG A 17 -1.47 -8.78 -21.83
N GLY A 18 -2.02 -7.77 -22.51
CA GLY A 18 -3.47 -7.58 -22.67
C GLY A 18 -4.22 -7.15 -21.41
N ARG A 19 -3.53 -6.65 -20.37
CA ARG A 19 -4.15 -6.16 -19.13
C ARG A 19 -3.53 -4.83 -18.68
N GLU A 20 -4.26 -4.09 -17.85
CA GLU A 20 -3.81 -2.85 -17.22
C GLU A 20 -3.24 -3.11 -15.83
N TRP A 21 -2.13 -2.43 -15.54
CA TRP A 21 -1.35 -2.59 -14.32
C TRP A 21 -0.97 -1.23 -13.74
N VAL A 22 -0.77 -1.19 -12.44
CA VAL A 22 -0.20 -0.05 -11.70
C VAL A 22 1.26 -0.36 -11.41
N VAL A 23 2.16 0.54 -11.80
CA VAL A 23 3.60 0.43 -11.50
C VAL A 23 3.84 0.62 -10.00
N GLN A 24 4.56 -0.31 -9.37
CA GLN A 24 4.89 -0.27 -7.94
C GLN A 24 6.23 0.45 -7.68
N SER A 25 6.44 0.86 -6.43
CA SER A 25 7.58 1.71 -6.00
C SER A 25 8.96 1.05 -6.09
N ASP A 26 9.01 -0.27 -6.14
CA ASP A 26 10.21 -1.09 -6.29
C ASP A 26 10.59 -1.35 -7.76
N SER A 27 9.83 -0.82 -8.71
CA SER A 27 10.13 -0.91 -10.14
C SER A 27 11.42 -0.16 -10.52
N ARG A 28 12.11 -0.70 -11.52
CA ARG A 28 13.30 -0.16 -12.20
C ARG A 28 13.04 -0.16 -13.71
N ARG A 29 13.83 0.58 -14.49
CA ARG A 29 13.64 0.68 -15.95
C ARG A 29 13.66 -0.67 -16.67
N ASP A 30 14.55 -1.56 -16.24
CA ASP A 30 14.76 -2.91 -16.77
C ASP A 30 13.88 -3.98 -16.10
N TRP A 31 13.18 -3.62 -15.02
CA TRP A 31 12.42 -4.56 -14.20
C TRP A 31 11.23 -3.87 -13.55
N LEU A 32 10.02 -4.13 -14.04
CA LEU A 32 8.80 -3.53 -13.55
C LEU A 32 8.09 -4.46 -12.57
N ARG A 33 7.82 -3.98 -11.36
CA ARG A 33 6.89 -4.60 -10.43
C ARG A 33 5.51 -4.00 -10.68
N LEU A 34 4.58 -4.83 -11.09
CA LEU A 34 3.26 -4.42 -11.57
C LEU A 34 2.16 -5.08 -10.75
N ARG A 35 1.18 -4.30 -10.30
CA ARG A 35 0.00 -4.80 -9.59
C ARG A 35 -1.26 -4.56 -10.42
N PRO A 36 -2.21 -5.50 -10.50
CA PRO A 36 -3.46 -5.24 -11.19
C PRO A 36 -4.24 -4.12 -10.49
N LEU A 37 -4.98 -3.34 -11.25
CA LEU A 37 -5.63 -2.12 -10.76
C LEU A 37 -6.61 -2.35 -9.59
N GLY A 38 -7.25 -3.52 -9.57
CA GLY A 38 -8.12 -3.98 -8.49
C GLY A 38 -7.57 -5.14 -7.66
N GLY A 39 -6.32 -5.57 -7.91
CA GLY A 39 -5.69 -6.68 -7.19
C GLY A 39 -4.97 -6.24 -5.91
N ALA A 40 -4.77 -7.19 -5.02
CA ALA A 40 -4.01 -7.00 -3.78
C ALA A 40 -2.49 -7.07 -4.05
N ASP A 41 -1.67 -6.76 -3.04
CA ASP A 41 -0.21 -6.69 -3.21
C ASP A 41 0.43 -8.05 -3.57
N ASP A 42 -0.21 -9.15 -3.17
CA ASP A 42 0.14 -10.53 -3.51
C ASP A 42 -0.16 -10.89 -4.98
N ASP A 43 -1.06 -10.15 -5.64
CA ASP A 43 -1.31 -10.29 -7.09
C ASP A 43 -0.22 -9.61 -7.96
N SER A 44 0.81 -9.02 -7.33
CA SER A 44 1.87 -8.32 -8.05
C SER A 44 2.76 -9.28 -8.82
N ILE A 45 3.13 -8.90 -10.05
CA ILE A 45 4.05 -9.63 -10.91
C ILE A 45 5.31 -8.80 -11.19
N ALA A 46 6.33 -9.47 -11.69
CA ALA A 46 7.52 -8.83 -12.26
C ALA A 46 7.54 -9.02 -13.79
N LEU A 47 7.81 -7.94 -14.53
CA LEU A 47 8.05 -7.96 -15.97
C LEU A 47 9.42 -7.36 -16.28
N ILE A 48 10.14 -7.97 -17.21
CA ILE A 48 11.37 -7.41 -17.79
C ILE A 48 10.97 -6.88 -19.17
N PRO A 49 10.85 -5.55 -19.38
CA PRO A 49 10.26 -4.99 -20.59
C PRO A 49 10.94 -5.46 -21.89
N GLU A 50 12.26 -5.66 -21.86
CA GLU A 50 13.06 -6.12 -23.00
C GLU A 50 12.76 -7.56 -23.43
N LEU A 51 12.18 -8.38 -22.55
CA LEU A 51 11.84 -9.77 -22.82
C LEU A 51 10.38 -9.96 -23.25
N GLU A 52 9.58 -8.90 -23.25
CA GLU A 52 8.17 -8.98 -23.62
C GLU A 52 7.98 -8.97 -25.14
N LEU A 53 7.14 -9.87 -25.64
CA LEU A 53 6.78 -9.95 -27.07
C LEU A 53 6.08 -8.68 -27.57
N GLN A 54 5.39 -7.98 -26.68
CA GLN A 54 4.72 -6.71 -26.92
C GLN A 54 5.29 -5.70 -25.95
N ALA A 55 5.67 -4.52 -26.45
CA ALA A 55 6.20 -3.46 -25.60
C ALA A 55 5.17 -3.07 -24.53
N VAL A 56 5.67 -2.75 -23.34
CA VAL A 56 4.85 -2.17 -22.28
C VAL A 56 4.48 -0.75 -22.70
N GLU A 57 3.19 -0.44 -22.73
CA GLU A 57 2.67 0.87 -23.16
C GLU A 57 2.07 1.61 -21.96
N PRO A 58 2.16 2.95 -21.89
CA PRO A 58 1.34 3.72 -20.94
C PRO A 58 -0.15 3.45 -21.17
N ALA A 59 -0.90 3.32 -20.08
CA ALA A 59 -2.34 3.16 -20.10
C ALA A 59 -3.03 4.37 -19.46
N THR A 60 -4.22 4.70 -19.96
CA THR A 60 -5.08 5.74 -19.39
C THR A 60 -6.52 5.27 -19.48
N PHE A 61 -7.33 5.60 -18.46
CA PHE A 61 -8.76 5.37 -18.57
C PHE A 61 -9.39 6.29 -19.61
N PRO A 62 -10.37 5.80 -20.38
CA PRO A 62 -11.17 6.66 -21.23
C PRO A 62 -11.91 7.69 -20.36
N TRP A 63 -12.06 8.89 -20.90
CA TRP A 63 -12.90 9.90 -20.27
C TRP A 63 -14.37 9.43 -20.23
N PRO A 64 -15.12 9.77 -19.17
CA PRO A 64 -16.53 9.41 -19.10
C PRO A 64 -17.32 10.10 -20.22
N GLU A 65 -18.18 9.35 -20.90
CA GLU A 65 -19.04 9.86 -21.97
C GLU A 65 -20.44 10.19 -21.42
N PRO A 66 -20.98 11.41 -21.64
CA PRO A 66 -22.30 11.80 -21.13
C PRO A 66 -23.46 10.89 -21.60
N GLU A 67 -23.33 10.32 -22.80
CA GLU A 67 -24.33 9.42 -23.39
C GLU A 67 -24.31 8.01 -22.76
N GLN A 68 -23.21 7.64 -22.09
CA GLN A 68 -23.06 6.36 -21.39
C GLN A 68 -23.39 6.50 -19.91
N ALA A 69 -24.55 7.07 -19.58
CA ALA A 69 -25.00 7.18 -18.21
C ALA A 69 -25.23 5.80 -17.59
N GLY A 70 -24.51 5.49 -16.50
CA GLY A 70 -24.74 4.26 -15.72
C GLY A 70 -26.14 4.22 -15.10
N ASN A 71 -26.68 3.01 -14.90
CA ASN A 71 -27.98 2.84 -14.24
C ASN A 71 -27.88 3.04 -12.71
N HIS A 72 -29.04 3.07 -12.04
CA HIS A 72 -29.11 3.25 -10.58
C HIS A 72 -28.30 2.18 -9.82
N ALA A 73 -28.32 0.93 -10.27
CA ALA A 73 -27.57 -0.16 -9.64
C ALA A 73 -26.06 0.03 -9.74
N ALA A 74 -25.55 0.46 -10.91
CA ALA A 74 -24.15 0.80 -11.11
C ALA A 74 -23.70 1.97 -10.23
N ALA A 75 -24.56 2.98 -10.06
CA ALA A 75 -24.29 4.11 -9.17
C ALA A 75 -24.20 3.67 -7.69
N LEU A 76 -25.10 2.78 -7.24
CA LEU A 76 -25.03 2.20 -5.89
C LEU A 76 -23.75 1.38 -5.69
N LEU A 77 -23.38 0.56 -6.68
CA LEU A 77 -22.16 -0.24 -6.62
C LEU A 77 -20.91 0.64 -6.54
N LEU A 78 -20.82 1.68 -7.36
CA LEU A 78 -19.70 2.64 -7.32
C LEU A 78 -19.64 3.35 -5.96
N ARG A 79 -20.79 3.80 -5.42
CA ARG A 79 -20.87 4.40 -4.09
C ARG A 79 -20.33 3.45 -3.02
N ASP A 80 -20.73 2.20 -3.05
CA ASP A 80 -20.33 1.21 -2.04
C ASP A 80 -18.86 0.84 -2.18
N ALA A 81 -18.35 0.67 -3.40
CA ALA A 81 -16.93 0.48 -3.68
C ALA A 81 -16.08 1.68 -3.22
N LEU A 82 -16.52 2.92 -3.48
CA LEU A 82 -15.85 4.12 -3.00
C LEU A 82 -15.87 4.20 -1.48
N ARG A 83 -16.99 3.86 -0.82
CA ARG A 83 -17.05 3.79 0.65
C ARG A 83 -16.06 2.78 1.22
N LEU A 84 -15.93 1.60 0.61
CA LEU A 84 -14.94 0.60 1.03
C LEU A 84 -13.51 1.10 0.79
N LYS A 85 -13.24 1.69 -0.39
CA LYS A 85 -11.91 2.21 -0.74
C LYS A 85 -11.50 3.41 0.13
N LEU A 86 -12.43 4.28 0.48
CA LEU A 86 -12.19 5.47 1.30
C LEU A 86 -12.15 5.18 2.80
N ARG A 87 -12.69 4.04 3.27
CA ARG A 87 -12.49 3.58 4.65
C ARG A 87 -11.01 3.42 5.00
N ALA A 88 -10.17 3.08 4.02
CA ALA A 88 -8.73 2.90 4.21
C ALA A 88 -7.96 4.22 4.41
N GLY A 89 -8.54 5.39 4.05
CA GLY A 89 -7.82 6.67 4.03
C GLY A 89 -8.49 7.82 4.77
N GLY A 90 -9.65 7.60 5.41
CA GLY A 90 -10.43 8.66 6.05
C GLY A 90 -10.03 9.01 7.49
N GLY A 91 -9.17 8.20 8.11
CA GLY A 91 -8.68 8.45 9.48
C GLY A 91 -7.39 9.29 9.51
N PRO A 92 -6.97 9.81 10.68
CA PRO A 92 -5.71 10.53 10.82
C PRO A 92 -4.46 9.66 10.57
N PHE A 93 -4.64 8.34 10.43
CA PHE A 93 -3.58 7.35 10.23
C PHE A 93 -3.87 6.51 8.99
N ARG A 94 -2.84 6.27 8.16
CA ARG A 94 -2.93 5.43 6.95
C ARG A 94 -2.97 3.94 7.27
N ALA A 95 -2.30 3.53 8.34
CA ALA A 95 -2.20 2.15 8.80
C ALA A 95 -3.56 1.50 9.09
N PHE A 96 -4.56 2.30 9.49
CA PHE A 96 -5.86 1.77 9.93
C PHE A 96 -6.64 1.10 8.80
N GLY A 97 -6.35 1.42 7.54
CA GLY A 97 -6.91 0.71 6.39
C GLY A 97 -6.34 -0.70 6.19
N ASN A 98 -5.19 -1.00 6.80
CA ASN A 98 -4.38 -2.16 6.47
C ASN A 98 -3.91 -2.97 7.70
N ILE A 99 -4.53 -2.77 8.86
CA ILE A 99 -4.29 -3.58 10.07
C ILE A 99 -5.49 -4.51 10.32
N ALA A 100 -5.21 -5.72 10.80
CA ALA A 100 -6.24 -6.73 11.13
C ALA A 100 -6.72 -6.65 12.59
N VAL A 101 -6.29 -5.63 13.34
CA VAL A 101 -6.64 -5.42 14.75
C VAL A 101 -7.30 -4.06 14.94
N GLU A 102 -8.24 -3.97 15.88
CA GLU A 102 -8.79 -2.70 16.34
C GLU A 102 -7.98 -2.21 17.54
N PRO A 103 -7.09 -1.21 17.38
CA PRO A 103 -6.22 -0.75 18.45
C PRO A 103 -7.01 0.02 19.50
N ARG A 104 -6.66 -0.18 20.76
CA ARG A 104 -7.25 0.59 21.88
C ARG A 104 -6.69 2.02 21.87
N ALA A 105 -7.46 2.96 22.41
CA ALA A 105 -7.09 4.38 22.40
C ALA A 105 -5.70 4.66 23.00
N TYR A 106 -5.29 3.95 24.05
CA TYR A 106 -3.97 4.13 24.65
C TYR A 106 -2.83 3.66 23.73
N GLN A 107 -3.06 2.64 22.89
CA GLN A 107 -2.07 2.11 21.95
C GLN A 107 -1.76 3.09 20.81
N LEU A 108 -2.56 4.15 20.68
CA LEU A 108 -2.35 5.20 19.69
C LEU A 108 -1.41 6.30 20.20
N VAL A 109 -1.17 6.38 21.50
CA VAL A 109 -0.29 7.41 22.08
C VAL A 109 1.15 7.27 21.57
N PRO A 110 1.77 6.06 21.57
CA PRO A 110 3.10 5.86 20.98
C PRO A 110 3.15 6.23 19.49
N LEU A 111 2.11 5.89 18.72
CA LEU A 111 2.01 6.24 17.30
C LEU A 111 2.01 7.77 17.10
N LEU A 112 1.18 8.49 17.85
CA LEU A 112 1.12 9.95 17.82
C LEU A 112 2.45 10.59 18.21
N MET A 113 3.16 10.02 19.20
CA MET A 113 4.48 10.49 19.61
C MET A 113 5.52 10.25 18.50
N ALA A 114 5.52 9.07 17.89
CA ALA A 114 6.44 8.71 16.82
C ALA A 114 6.31 9.66 15.62
N LEU A 115 5.08 9.96 15.19
CA LEU A 115 4.81 10.86 14.04
C LEU A 115 5.22 12.32 14.27
N ARG A 116 5.56 12.72 15.50
CA ARG A 116 6.08 14.06 15.82
C ARG A 116 7.61 14.15 15.74
N LEU A 117 8.30 13.02 15.55
CA LEU A 117 9.75 12.95 15.48
C LEU A 117 10.19 12.91 14.02
N SER A 118 11.19 13.71 13.65
CA SER A 118 11.82 13.62 12.32
C SER A 118 12.57 12.29 12.11
N THR A 119 13.02 11.67 13.19
CA THR A 119 13.56 10.31 13.21
C THR A 119 12.97 9.60 14.41
N VAL A 120 12.20 8.54 14.17
CA VAL A 120 11.49 7.83 15.23
C VAL A 120 12.48 7.10 16.14
N ARG A 121 12.61 7.58 17.38
CA ARG A 121 13.41 6.98 18.45
C ARG A 121 12.58 7.01 19.71
N LEU A 122 11.88 5.92 19.99
CA LEU A 122 10.91 5.83 21.08
C LEU A 122 11.20 4.61 21.95
N LEU A 123 11.09 4.77 23.26
CA LEU A 123 11.03 3.66 24.21
C LEU A 123 9.57 3.48 24.65
N ILE A 124 9.00 2.32 24.34
CA ILE A 124 7.66 1.93 24.78
C ILE A 124 7.86 0.99 25.98
N ALA A 125 7.48 1.46 27.17
CA ALA A 125 7.80 0.80 28.44
C ALA A 125 6.53 0.55 29.28
N ASP A 126 5.39 0.34 28.63
CA ASP A 126 4.14 -0.02 29.30
C ASP A 126 4.23 -1.39 29.99
N ASP A 127 3.27 -1.70 30.85
CA ASP A 127 3.22 -2.96 31.58
C ASP A 127 3.13 -4.20 30.67
N VAL A 128 3.44 -5.37 31.23
CA VAL A 128 3.33 -6.65 30.53
C VAL A 128 1.86 -6.91 30.17
N GLY A 129 1.60 -7.34 28.93
CA GLY A 129 0.25 -7.63 28.44
C GLY A 129 -0.53 -6.42 27.88
N VAL A 130 0.04 -5.21 27.92
CA VAL A 130 -0.61 -3.99 27.38
C VAL A 130 -0.69 -3.97 25.85
N GLY A 131 0.22 -4.69 25.19
CA GLY A 131 0.28 -4.80 23.72
C GLY A 131 1.41 -3.99 23.07
N LYS A 132 2.59 -3.95 23.70
CA LYS A 132 3.77 -3.22 23.18
C LYS A 132 4.19 -3.64 21.77
N THR A 133 4.01 -4.92 21.42
CA THR A 133 4.31 -5.45 20.08
C THR A 133 3.32 -4.91 19.05
N ILE A 134 2.02 -4.87 19.38
CA ILE A 134 0.99 -4.21 18.56
C ILE A 134 1.30 -2.71 18.38
N GLU A 135 1.69 -2.00 19.43
CA GLU A 135 2.05 -0.58 19.34
C GLU A 135 3.24 -0.32 18.41
N ALA A 136 4.28 -1.15 18.52
CA ALA A 136 5.43 -1.10 17.61
C ALA A 136 5.04 -1.46 16.16
N GLY A 137 4.17 -2.45 15.97
CA GLY A 137 3.60 -2.82 14.67
C GLY A 137 2.80 -1.69 14.03
N LEU A 138 1.97 -0.98 14.80
CA LEU A 138 1.21 0.19 14.35
C LEU A 138 2.15 1.30 13.84
N ILE A 139 3.24 1.58 14.57
CA ILE A 139 4.24 2.57 14.15
C ILE A 139 4.90 2.12 12.84
N ALA A 140 5.38 0.87 12.79
CA ALA A 140 6.04 0.35 11.60
C ALA A 140 5.12 0.37 10.37
N ARG A 141 3.86 -0.05 10.53
CA ARG A 141 2.86 -0.04 9.46
C ARG A 141 2.56 1.36 8.96
N GLU A 142 2.39 2.33 9.86
CA GLU A 142 2.14 3.72 9.46
C GLU A 142 3.32 4.29 8.67
N LEU A 143 4.56 4.03 9.09
CA LEU A 143 5.75 4.48 8.39
C LEU A 143 5.89 3.82 7.00
N MET A 144 5.54 2.54 6.88
CA MET A 144 5.50 1.83 5.59
C MET A 144 4.43 2.41 4.66
N ASP A 145 3.21 2.61 5.16
CA ASP A 145 2.08 3.13 4.37
C ASP A 145 2.28 4.61 3.97
N ARG A 146 3.14 5.34 4.70
CA ARG A 146 3.61 6.70 4.32
C ARG A 146 4.78 6.68 3.33
N GLY A 147 5.41 5.53 3.11
CA GLY A 147 6.62 5.39 2.31
C GLY A 147 7.89 5.94 2.97
N GLU A 148 7.86 6.18 4.28
CA GLU A 148 9.03 6.67 5.04
C GLU A 148 10.06 5.56 5.29
N ILE A 149 9.61 4.31 5.36
CA ILE A 149 10.47 3.12 5.43
C ILE A 149 10.07 2.10 4.35
N ARG A 150 11.05 1.32 3.89
CA ARG A 150 10.85 0.21 2.93
C ARG A 150 11.07 -1.17 3.54
N HIS A 151 11.81 -1.23 4.65
CA HIS A 151 12.20 -2.47 5.31
C HIS A 151 12.12 -2.28 6.83
N LEU A 152 11.82 -3.36 7.54
CA LEU A 152 11.76 -3.44 8.99
C LEU A 152 12.65 -4.59 9.45
N ALA A 153 13.41 -4.36 10.52
CA ALA A 153 14.14 -5.41 11.23
C ALA A 153 13.70 -5.41 12.69
N VAL A 154 13.29 -6.58 13.18
CA VAL A 154 12.92 -6.78 14.58
C VAL A 154 14.01 -7.60 15.26
N LEU A 155 14.56 -7.06 16.34
CA LEU A 155 15.50 -7.78 17.21
C LEU A 155 14.77 -8.17 18.48
N CYS A 156 14.54 -9.47 18.67
CA CYS A 156 13.85 -9.99 19.83
C CYS A 156 14.49 -11.32 20.32
N PRO A 157 14.30 -11.69 21.59
CA PRO A 157 14.65 -13.01 22.09
C PRO A 157 13.94 -14.13 21.32
N PRO A 158 14.52 -15.36 21.24
CA PRO A 158 13.96 -16.46 20.44
C PRO A 158 12.49 -16.78 20.73
N HIS A 159 12.06 -16.69 21.98
CA HIS A 159 10.69 -17.03 22.39
C HIS A 159 9.63 -16.00 21.95
N LEU A 160 10.02 -14.81 21.46
CA LEU A 160 9.10 -13.80 20.94
C LEU A 160 9.02 -13.79 19.41
N VAL A 161 9.85 -14.58 18.71
CA VAL A 161 9.91 -14.57 17.25
C VAL A 161 8.57 -14.95 16.62
N GLU A 162 7.96 -16.04 17.08
CA GLU A 162 6.64 -16.48 16.57
C GLU A 162 5.54 -15.45 16.84
N GLN A 163 5.58 -14.78 18.01
CA GLN A 163 4.62 -13.72 18.32
C GLN A 163 4.75 -12.55 17.33
N TRP A 164 5.98 -12.09 17.07
CA TRP A 164 6.22 -11.03 16.09
C TRP A 164 5.83 -11.43 14.66
N GLN A 165 6.04 -12.69 14.28
CA GLN A 165 5.63 -13.18 12.95
C GLN A 165 4.13 -13.25 12.78
N ASN A 166 3.38 -13.59 13.84
CA ASN A 166 1.92 -13.66 13.78
C ASN A 166 1.27 -12.27 13.82
N GLU A 167 1.94 -11.27 14.40
CA GLU A 167 1.42 -9.91 14.55
C GLU A 167 1.76 -8.95 13.39
N LEU A 168 2.76 -9.28 12.55
CA LEU A 168 3.19 -8.50 11.37
C LEU A 168 2.57 -9.04 10.08
#